data_AF-A0A4Q6J729-F1
#
_entry.id   AF-A0A4Q6J729-F1
#
_cell.length_a   1.000
_cell.length_b   1.000
_cell.length_c   1.000
_cell.angle_alpha   90.00
_cell.angle_beta   90.00
_cell.angle_gamma   90.00
#
_symmetry.space_group_name_H-M   'P 1'
#
loop_
_entity.id
_entity.type
_entity.pdbx_description
1 polymer ?
#
loop_
_entity_poly.entity_id
_entity_poly.type
_entity_poly.pdbx_seq_one_letter_code
_entity_poly.pdbx_strand_id
1 'polypeptide(L)' 'MKRTEFKAEYEKRGWTPMSLAERWGCSKTRIHQMAVEVEQGHKKAQAYIDMLHGLPHVINS' A
#
# COMPACT_ATOMS: atom_id res chain seq x y z
N MET A 1 -0.99 12.44 -0.82
CA MET A 1 0.02 11.37 -0.93
C MET A 1 0.26 11.09 -2.41
N LYS A 2 1.50 11.07 -2.88
CA LYS A 2 1.90 10.67 -4.25
C LYS A 2 2.12 9.17 -4.33
N ARG A 3 2.20 8.63 -5.55
CA ARG A 3 2.47 7.20 -5.78
C ARG A 3 3.75 6.74 -5.08
N THR A 4 4.81 7.54 -5.16
CA THR A 4 6.11 7.23 -4.55
C THR A 4 6.04 7.22 -3.03
N GLU A 5 5.27 8.12 -2.43
CA GLU A 5 5.07 8.17 -0.96
C GLU A 5 4.29 6.96 -0.47
N PHE A 6 3.22 6.55 -1.19
CA PHE A 6 2.47 5.34 -0.86
C PHE A 6 3.37 4.10 -0.88
N LYS A 7 4.28 4.01 -1.86
CA LYS A 7 5.26 2.93 -1.94
C LYS A 7 6.27 2.97 -0.79
N ALA A 8 6.88 4.13 -0.58
CA ALA A 8 7.88 4.32 0.47
C ALA A 8 7.32 4.00 1.85
N GLU A 9 6.05 4.33 2.11
CA GLU A 9 5.42 4.11 3.42
C GLU A 9 5.24 2.63 3.75
N TYR A 10 4.77 1.80 2.81
CA TYR A 10 4.70 0.36 3.07
C TYR A 10 6.08 -0.30 3.08
N GLU A 11 7.03 0.15 2.23
CA GLU A 11 8.40 -0.37 2.18
C GLU A 11 9.14 -0.07 3.49
N LYS A 12 8.99 1.14 4.03
CA LYS A 12 9.53 1.53 5.34
C LYS A 12 9.00 0.67 6.49
N ARG A 13 7.78 0.15 6.36
CA ARG A 13 7.16 -0.77 7.33
C ARG A 13 7.55 -2.24 7.11
N GLY A 14 8.45 -2.52 6.16
CA GLY A 14 8.93 -3.87 5.85
C GLY A 14 8.03 -4.64 4.88
N TRP A 15 7.00 -4.01 4.31
CA TRP A 15 6.11 -4.65 3.36
C TRP A 15 6.64 -4.53 1.93
N THR A 16 6.49 -5.60 1.16
CA THR A 16 6.65 -5.61 -0.29
C THR A 16 5.27 -5.65 -0.97
N PRO A 17 5.17 -5.27 -2.26
CA PRO A 17 3.91 -5.40 -3.01
C PRO A 17 3.36 -6.84 -3.02
N MET A 18 4.22 -7.86 -2.96
CA MET A 18 3.76 -9.26 -2.88
C MET A 18 3.17 -9.58 -1.51
N SER A 19 3.86 -9.20 -0.43
CA SER A 19 3.34 -9.44 0.93
C SER A 19 2.04 -8.67 1.20
N LEU A 20 1.88 -7.47 0.63
CA LEU A 20 0.60 -6.73 0.69
C LEU A 20 -0.49 -7.43 -0.11
N ALA A 21 -0.17 -7.90 -1.30
CA ALA A 21 -1.10 -8.64 -2.14
C ALA A 21 -1.59 -9.90 -1.43
N GLU A 22 -0.69 -10.66 -0.82
CA GLU A 22 -1.02 -11.81 0.02
C GLU A 22 -1.88 -11.41 1.24
N ARG A 23 -1.46 -10.37 1.99
CA ARG A 23 -2.16 -9.89 3.19
C ARG A 23 -3.58 -9.41 2.90
N TRP A 24 -3.81 -8.74 1.78
CA TRP A 24 -5.10 -8.20 1.39
C TRP A 24 -5.89 -9.12 0.44
N GLY A 25 -5.38 -10.31 0.13
CA GLY A 25 -6.05 -11.29 -0.72
C GLY A 25 -6.28 -10.79 -2.15
N CYS A 26 -5.34 -10.00 -2.70
CA CYS A 26 -5.43 -9.47 -4.05
C CYS A 26 -4.17 -9.75 -4.87
N SER A 27 -4.12 -9.28 -6.12
CA SER A 27 -2.94 -9.45 -6.98
C SER A 27 -1.90 -8.35 -6.73
N LYS A 28 -0.62 -8.64 -7.03
CA LYS A 28 0.45 -7.64 -7.04
C LYS A 28 0.12 -6.44 -7.94
N THR A 29 -0.49 -6.71 -9.10
CA THR A 29 -0.97 -5.66 -10.03
C THR A 29 -1.97 -4.74 -9.36
N ARG A 30 -2.87 -5.28 -8.52
CA ARG A 30 -3.83 -4.48 -7.78
C ARG A 30 -3.16 -3.49 -6.82
N ILE A 31 -2.10 -3.91 -6.13
CA ILE A 31 -1.31 -3.02 -5.25
C ILE A 31 -0.70 -1.86 -6.04
N HIS A 32 -0.12 -2.15 -7.21
CA HIS A 32 0.41 -1.09 -8.08
C HIS A 32 -0.67 -0.14 -8.59
N GLN A 33 -1.87 -0.65 -8.87
CA GLN A 33 -3.02 0.16 -9.28
C GLN A 33 -3.53 1.03 -8.13
N MET A 34 -3.58 0.52 -6.89
CA MET A 34 -3.93 1.33 -5.71
C MET A 34 -2.98 2.52 -5.56
N ALA A 35 -1.67 2.33 -5.76
CA ALA A 35 -0.71 3.43 -5.71
C ALA A 35 -0.94 4.51 -6.79
N VAL A 36 -1.43 4.11 -7.98
CA VAL A 36 -1.83 5.05 -9.05
C VAL A 36 -3.14 5.75 -8.69
N GLU A 37 -4.13 5.02 -8.16
CA GLU A 37 -5.40 5.58 -7.71
C GLU A 37 -5.20 6.60 -6.57
N VAL A 38 -4.23 6.38 -5.68
CA VAL A 38 -3.83 7.33 -4.64
C VAL A 38 -3.27 8.63 -5.24
N GLU A 39 -2.38 8.52 -6.22
CA GLU A 39 -1.79 9.68 -6.91
C GLU A 39 -2.82 10.48 -7.72
N GLN A 40 -3.79 9.80 -8.33
CA GLN A 40 -4.87 10.43 -9.09
C GLN A 40 -5.97 11.03 -8.21
N GLY A 41 -5.89 10.90 -6.88
CA GLY A 41 -6.94 11.37 -5.98
C GLY A 41 -8.27 10.67 -6.18
N HIS A 42 -8.25 9.40 -6.61
CA HIS A 42 -9.47 8.62 -6.83
C HIS A 42 -10.30 8.54 -5.54
N LYS A 43 -11.63 8.39 -5.64
CA LYS A 43 -12.53 8.34 -4.45
C LYS A 43 -12.16 7.30 -3.39
N LYS A 44 -11.41 6.27 -3.77
CA LYS A 44 -10.94 5.19 -2.88
C LYS A 44 -9.54 5.44 -2.30
N ALA A 45 -8.86 6.52 -2.70
CA ALA A 45 -7.50 6.83 -2.30
C ALA A 45 -7.35 6.88 -0.77
N GLN A 46 -8.26 7.58 -0.08
CA GLN A 46 -8.22 7.68 1.38
C GLN A 46 -8.35 6.29 2.03
N ALA A 47 -9.28 5.45 1.57
CA ALA A 47 -9.44 4.11 2.10
C ALA A 47 -8.17 3.25 1.94
N TYR A 48 -7.43 3.39 0.83
CA TYR A 48 -6.15 2.68 0.65
C TYR A 48 -5.07 3.20 1.58
N ILE A 49 -5.03 4.52 1.82
CA ILE A 49 -4.11 5.14 2.77
C ILE A 49 -4.43 4.67 4.20
N ASP A 50 -5.71 4.61 4.56
CA ASP A 50 -6.15 4.13 5.88
C ASP A 50 -5.81 2.64 6.07
N MET A 51 -6.04 1.81 5.05
CA MET A 51 -5.63 0.40 5.05
C MET A 51 -4.12 0.25 5.25
N LEU A 52 -3.33 1.09 4.61
CA LEU A 52 -1.87 1.12 4.75
C LEU A 52 -1.44 1.48 6.17
N HIS A 53 -2.06 2.51 6.74
CA HIS A 53 -1.76 2.97 8.09
C HIS A 53 -2.15 1.95 9.16
N GLY A 54 -3.18 1.14 8.91
CA GLY A 54 -3.59 0.02 9.77
C GLY A 54 -2.65 -1.20 9.73
N LEU A 55 -1.61 -1.22 8.88
CA LEU A 55 -0.65 -2.32 8.85
C LEU A 55 0.30 -2.27 10.04
N PRO A 56 0.52 -3.40 10.74
CA PRO A 56 1.58 -3.49 11.74
C PRO A 56 2.96 -3.37 11.06
N HIS A 57 3.96 -2.93 11.84
CA HIS A 57 5.35 -2.95 11.37
C HIS A 57 5.84 -4.39 11.29
N VAL A 58 6.37 -4.79 10.14
CA VAL A 58 7.14 -6.02 10.01
C VAL A 58 8.56 -5.69 10.45
N ILE A 59 8.75 -5.53 11.75
CA ILE A 59 10.09 -5.49 12.33
C ILE A 59 10.57 -6.93 12.25
N ASN A 60 11.39 -7.25 11.25
CA ASN A 60 12.18 -8.47 11.27
C ASN A 60 13.02 -8.40 12.57
N SER A 61 12.60 -9.19 13.57
CA SER A 61 13.38 -9.42 14.79
C SER A 61 14.60 -10.28 14.50
#